data_AF-A0A929M8M9-F1
#
_entry.id   AF-A0A929M8M9-F1
#
_cell.length_a   1.000
_cell.length_b   1.000
_cell.length_c   1.000
_cell.angle_alpha   90.00
_cell.angle_beta   90.00
_cell.angle_gamma   90.00
#
_symmetry.space_group_name_H-M   'P 1'
#
loop_
_entity.id
_entity.type
_entity.pdbx_description
1 polymer ?
#
loop_
_entity_poly.entity_id
_entity_poly.type
_entity_poly.pdbx_seq_one_letter_code
_entity_poly.pdbx_strand_id
1 'polypeptide(L)' 'MKRYLAEFFGTFWLVFGGCGSAIFAAAFPELGIGFVGVAFAFGLTVLTMAYAV' A
#
# COMPACT_ATOMS: atom_id res chain seq x y z
N MET A 1 19.07 -9.26 -12.34
CA MET A 1 18.49 -7.91 -12.57
C MET A 1 16.97 -7.88 -12.46
N LYS A 2 16.21 -8.70 -13.20
CA LYS A 2 14.73 -8.71 -13.16
C LYS A 2 14.15 -8.82 -11.74
N ARG A 3 14.68 -9.72 -10.90
CA ARG A 3 14.22 -9.92 -9.52
C ARG A 3 14.42 -8.68 -8.62
N TYR A 4 15.54 -7.98 -8.77
CA TYR A 4 15.80 -6.74 -8.03
C TYR A 4 14.85 -5.61 -8.42
N LEU A 5 14.51 -5.48 -9.71
CA LEU A 5 13.50 -4.51 -10.16
C LEU A 5 12.11 -4.87 -9.60
N ALA A 6 11.78 -6.15 -9.63
CA ALA A 6 10.55 -6.69 -9.06
C ALA A 6 10.40 -6.38 -7.56
N GLU A 7 11.44 -6.63 -6.75
CA GLU A 7 11.44 -6.33 -5.31
C GLU A 7 11.43 -4.82 -5.05
N PHE A 8 12.10 -4.03 -5.88
CA PHE A 8 12.09 -2.57 -5.78
C PHE A 8 10.69 -2.00 -6.02
N PHE A 9 10.03 -2.40 -7.12
CA PHE A 9 8.67 -1.96 -7.41
C PHE A 9 7.65 -2.50 -6.41
N GLY A 10 7.81 -3.74 -5.96
CA GLY A 10 6.97 -4.34 -4.93
C GLY A 10 7.03 -3.56 -3.61
N THR A 11 8.24 -3.25 -3.15
CA THR A 11 8.46 -2.50 -1.91
C THR A 11 8.02 -1.04 -2.04
N PHE A 12 8.28 -0.42 -3.19
CA PHE A 12 7.79 0.92 -3.50
C PHE A 12 6.26 0.98 -3.41
N TRP A 13 5.56 0.01 -3.99
CA TRP A 13 4.10 -0.05 -3.95
C TRP A 13 3.54 -0.29 -2.55
N LEU A 14 4.21 -1.15 -1.76
CA LEU A 14 3.86 -1.38 -0.37
C LEU A 14 3.91 -0.08 0.44
N VAL A 15 5.01 0.66 0.35
CA VAL A 15 5.18 1.91 1.11
C VAL A 15 4.27 3.00 0.57
N PHE A 16 4.19 3.16 -0.75
CA PHE A 16 3.40 4.22 -1.35
C PHE A 16 1.90 4.03 -1.10
N GLY A 17 1.37 2.82 -1.30
CA GLY A 17 -0.05 2.54 -1.06
C GLY A 17 -0.40 2.50 0.43
N GLY A 18 0.42 1.82 1.25
CA GLY A 18 0.20 1.70 2.68
C GLY A 18 0.33 3.04 3.41
N CYS A 19 1.53 3.63 3.42
CA CYS A 19 1.79 4.90 4.10
C CYS A 19 1.03 6.07 3.45
N GLY A 20 0.84 6.05 2.12
CA GLY A 20 0.03 7.05 1.43
C GLY A 20 -1.43 7.03 1.90
N SER A 21 -2.04 5.85 2.04
CA SER A 21 -3.41 5.74 2.59
C SER A 21 -3.50 6.28 4.03
N ALA A 22 -2.46 6.05 4.84
CA ALA A 22 -2.39 6.54 6.21
C ALA A 22 -2.32 8.07 6.29
N ILE A 23 -1.50 8.69 5.44
CA ILE A 23 -1.28 10.14 5.47
C ILE A 23 -2.45 10.90 4.81
N PHE A 24 -2.93 10.41 3.67
CA PHE A 24 -3.90 11.15 2.87
C PHE A 24 -5.36 10.85 3.21
N ALA A 25 -5.67 9.65 3.71
CA ALA A 25 -7.06 9.19 3.86
C ALA A 25 -7.45 8.77 5.28
N ALA A 26 -6.50 8.49 6.19
CA ALA A 26 -6.87 7.95 7.50
C ALA A 26 -7.65 8.94 8.38
N ALA A 27 -7.30 10.22 8.34
CA ALA A 27 -7.87 11.27 9.20
C ALA A 27 -8.71 12.30 8.42
N PHE A 28 -9.24 11.91 7.26
CA PHE A 28 -10.10 12.81 6.48
C PHE A 28 -11.41 13.08 7.25
N PRO A 29 -11.87 14.34 7.35
CA PRO A 29 -13.09 14.67 8.10
C PRO A 29 -14.30 13.97 7.47
N GLU A 30 -15.09 13.28 8.31
CA GLU A 30 -16.31 12.52 7.99
C GLU A 30 -16.18 11.32 7.03
N LEU A 31 -15.12 11.25 6.22
CA LEU A 31 -14.87 10.17 5.24
C LEU A 31 -13.52 9.44 5.43
N GLY A 32 -12.88 9.59 6.59
CA GLY A 32 -11.60 8.95 6.88
C GLY A 32 -11.70 7.42 6.88
N ILE A 33 -10.71 6.75 6.27
CA ILE A 33 -10.66 5.28 6.19
C ILE A 33 -10.28 4.62 7.53
N GLY A 34 -9.79 5.41 8.49
CA GLY A 34 -9.36 4.96 9.82
C GLY A 34 -8.27 3.88 9.78
N PHE A 35 -8.02 3.24 10.93
CA PHE A 35 -6.97 2.21 11.02
C PHE A 35 -7.30 0.94 10.22
N VAL A 36 -8.58 0.58 10.12
CA VAL A 36 -9.02 -0.60 9.37
C VAL A 36 -8.75 -0.42 7.87
N GLY A 37 -9.05 0.74 7.30
CA GLY A 37 -8.79 1.00 5.89
C GLY A 37 -7.29 1.07 5.57
N VAL A 38 -6.47 1.61 6.48
CA VAL A 38 -5.01 1.59 6.32
C VAL A 38 -4.47 0.17 6.37
N ALA A 39 -4.91 -0.66 7.32
CA ALA A 39 -4.51 -2.06 7.40
C ALA A 39 -4.93 -2.85 6.13
N PHE A 40 -6.11 -2.56 5.61
CA PHE A 40 -6.61 -3.15 4.36
C PHE A 40 -5.78 -2.70 3.14
N ALA A 41 -5.39 -1.43 3.07
CA ALA A 41 -4.50 -0.92 2.01
C ALA A 41 -3.12 -1.59 2.03
N PHE A 42 -2.51 -1.76 3.21
CA PHE A 42 -1.27 -2.53 3.35
C PHE A 42 -1.43 -3.96 2.83
N GLY A 43 -2.50 -4.66 3.21
CA GLY A 43 -2.78 -6.02 2.73
C GLY A 43 -2.94 -6.10 1.20
N LEU A 44 -3.68 -5.16 0.60
CA LEU A 44 -3.89 -5.12 -0.85
C LEU A 44 -2.62 -4.79 -1.64
N THR A 45 -1.73 -3.94 -1.12
CA THR A 45 -0.45 -3.64 -1.80
C THR A 45 0.43 -4.88 -1.92
N VAL A 46 0.47 -5.72 -0.88
CA VAL A 46 1.18 -6.99 -0.91
C VAL A 46 0.50 -7.98 -1.86
N LEU A 47 -0.82 -8.14 -1.75
CA LEU A 47 -1.58 -9.06 -2.62
C LEU A 47 -1.37 -8.74 -4.10
N THR A 48 -1.51 -7.48 -4.49
CA THR A 48 -1.40 -7.05 -5.89
C THR A 48 0.01 -7.29 -6.43
N MET A 49 1.05 -6.97 -5.66
CA MET A 49 2.43 -7.19 -6.10
C MET A 49 2.86 -8.66 -6.05
N ALA A 50 2.28 -9.47 -5.15
CA ALA A 50 2.50 -10.92 -5.15
C ALA A 50 1.94 -11.62 -6.40
N TYR A 51 0.89 -11.05 -7.03
CA TYR A 51 0.35 -11.56 -8.29
C TYR A 51 1.00 -10.93 -9.54
N ALA A 52 1.56 -9.71 -9.42
CA ALA A 52 2.09 -8.97 -10.56
C ALA A 52 3.57 -9.28 -10.87
N VAL A 53 4.33 -9.79 -9.89
CA VAL A 53 5.78 -10.01 -9.94
C VAL A 53 6.10 -11.50 -9.95
#